data_AF-J3M1K1-F1
#
_entry.id   AF-J3M1K1-F1
#
_cell.length_a   1.000
_cell.length_b   1.000
_cell.length_c   1.000
_cell.angle_alpha   90.00
_cell.angle_beta   90.00
_cell.angle_gamma   90.00
#
_symmetry.space_group_name_H-M   'P 1'
#
loop_
_entity.id
_entity.type
_entity.pdbx_description
1 polymer ?
#
loop_
_entity_poly.entity_id
_entity_poly.type
_entity_poly.pdbx_seq_one_letter_code
_entity_poly.pdbx_strand_id
1 'polypeptide(L)'
;MPSSSCFDRVCGGFGQVALQPDPFLSELTSMFERSTEKGSVWVTMKRSSMKCQARLKKMAAKGETVELRCLVRATDGKKNISTSLSAKEYLKFQASYATVLKAHMNALKKRERKDKKKAAEAEKVPEKAPKKQKAASSSKKSAGFKSFALLMLVEKRCKREEDERPARVRCAAEAAEAELKKTALYDFHVAHGGKMVPFAGWSMPIQYKDSIMDSTLNCRANGSLFDVSHMCGLSLHGRQAIPFLESLGVADVAGLKDGTGSLTVFTNDRGGAIDDSVVTKVTDQHIYLVVNAGCRDKDLAHIGAHLEAFNKKGGDVKWHIHDERSLLALQGPLAAPTLQLLTKEDLSKMFFSDFKMIDINGYACFLTRTGYTGEDGFEISVPSENAVDLAKALLEKSEGKVRLTGLGARDSLRLEAGLCLYGNDMEQHITPVEAGLSWAIGKRRRAEGGFLGADVILKQLQEGPKIRRVGLFSQGPPPRSHSEIVSNSGENIGEVTSGGFSPCLKKNIAMGYVKSGLHKAGTEFKVVVRGKSYDAVVTKMPFVPTKYYKPS
;
A
#
# COMPACT_ATOMS: atom_id res chain seq x y z
N MET A 1 6.35 -16.50 55.61
CA MET A 1 6.86 -15.98 54.33
C MET A 1 5.73 -16.06 53.31
N PRO A 2 5.33 -14.96 52.64
CA PRO A 2 4.32 -15.05 51.59
C PRO A 2 4.88 -15.79 50.37
N SER A 3 4.08 -16.68 49.80
CA SER A 3 4.47 -17.54 48.67
C SER A 3 4.76 -16.71 47.41
N SER A 4 5.86 -17.04 46.72
CA SER A 4 6.16 -16.43 45.42
C SER A 4 5.05 -16.74 44.43
N SER A 5 4.46 -15.68 43.87
CA SER A 5 3.34 -15.79 42.95
C SER A 5 3.78 -16.49 41.65
N CYS A 6 2.82 -17.04 40.89
CA CYS A 6 3.12 -17.72 39.62
C CYS A 6 3.84 -16.80 38.60
N PHE A 7 3.77 -15.48 38.81
CA PHE A 7 4.43 -14.42 38.04
C PHE A 7 5.96 -14.61 37.94
N ASP A 8 6.62 -14.98 39.04
CA ASP A 8 8.08 -15.08 39.10
C ASP A 8 8.60 -16.26 38.27
N ARG A 9 7.86 -17.38 38.23
CA ARG A 9 8.26 -18.60 37.50
C ARG A 9 8.08 -18.50 35.97
N VAL A 10 7.24 -17.57 35.49
CA VAL A 10 7.04 -17.34 34.05
C VAL A 10 8.03 -16.32 33.50
N CYS A 11 8.42 -15.33 34.32
CA CYS A 11 9.38 -14.29 33.92
C CYS A 11 10.84 -14.69 34.16
N GLY A 12 11.11 -15.38 35.28
CA GLY A 12 12.45 -15.76 35.75
C GLY A 12 13.12 -16.90 34.97
N GLY A 13 13.68 -16.59 33.81
CA GLY A 13 14.86 -17.31 33.32
C GLY A 13 16.08 -16.92 34.16
N PHE A 14 17.04 -17.84 34.33
CA PHE A 14 18.28 -17.59 35.08
C PHE A 14 18.92 -16.24 34.69
N GLY A 15 19.08 -15.35 35.67
CA GLY A 15 19.71 -14.03 35.49
C GLY A 15 18.83 -12.90 34.91
N GLN A 16 17.50 -12.97 35.04
CA GLN A 16 16.58 -11.88 34.63
C GLN A 16 15.89 -11.21 35.82
N VAL A 17 15.85 -9.88 35.84
CA VAL A 17 15.08 -9.10 36.81
C VAL A 17 13.65 -8.88 36.28
N ALA A 18 12.64 -9.26 37.06
CA ALA A 18 11.25 -8.97 36.75
C ALA A 18 10.85 -7.61 37.36
N LEU A 19 10.27 -6.73 36.54
CA LEU A 19 9.89 -5.36 36.90
C LEU A 19 8.43 -5.10 36.54
N GLN A 20 7.78 -4.19 37.28
CA GLN A 20 6.50 -3.62 36.89
C GLN A 20 6.68 -2.70 35.65
N PRO A 21 5.60 -2.39 34.89
CA PRO A 21 5.72 -1.73 33.58
C PRO A 21 6.43 -0.36 33.62
N ASP A 22 6.10 0.50 34.60
CA ASP A 22 6.71 1.83 34.71
C ASP A 22 8.19 1.75 35.18
N PRO A 23 8.58 0.97 36.22
CA PRO A 23 9.99 0.69 36.52
C PRO A 23 10.80 0.04 35.38
N PHE A 24 10.17 -0.82 34.57
CA PHE A 24 10.81 -1.40 33.38
C PHE A 24 11.20 -0.32 32.38
N LEU A 25 10.34 0.67 32.14
CA LEU A 25 10.63 1.79 31.24
C LEU A 25 11.72 2.72 31.80
N SER A 26 11.75 2.92 33.12
CA SER A 26 12.83 3.66 33.78
C SER A 26 14.18 2.97 33.64
N GLU A 27 14.27 1.66 33.90
CA GLU A 27 15.55 0.95 33.73
C GLU A 27 15.93 0.82 32.25
N LEU A 28 14.97 0.65 31.33
CA LEU A 28 15.20 0.67 29.89
C LEU A 28 15.82 2.01 29.43
N THR A 29 15.34 3.13 29.98
CA THR A 29 15.91 4.47 29.76
C THR A 29 17.38 4.48 30.19
N SER A 30 17.69 4.00 31.41
CA SER A 30 19.08 3.89 31.87
C SER A 30 19.94 2.89 31.07
N MET A 31 19.36 1.84 30.50
CA MET A 31 20.07 0.93 29.57
C MET A 31 20.45 1.64 28.27
N PHE A 32 19.57 2.48 27.73
CA PHE A 32 19.90 3.33 26.57
C PHE A 32 20.96 4.37 26.92
N GLU A 33 20.87 5.03 28.08
CA GLU A 33 21.87 6.01 28.56
C GLU A 33 23.27 5.38 28.67
N ARG A 34 23.38 4.21 29.31
CA ARG A 34 24.64 3.45 29.41
C ARG A 34 25.19 2.97 28.06
N SER A 35 24.33 2.83 27.05
CA SER A 35 24.69 2.35 25.71
C SER A 35 24.91 3.48 24.69
N THR A 36 24.88 4.75 25.10
CA THR A 36 24.98 5.93 24.20
C THR A 36 26.33 6.04 23.47
N GLU A 37 27.41 5.54 24.06
CA GLU A 37 28.76 5.62 23.47
C GLU A 37 29.15 4.37 22.69
N LYS A 38 28.93 3.18 23.27
CA LYS A 38 29.13 1.85 22.69
C LYS A 38 28.15 0.86 23.34
N GLY A 39 27.49 0.03 22.53
CA GLY A 39 26.58 -1.01 23.00
C GLY A 39 25.36 -1.16 22.11
N SER A 40 24.44 -2.06 22.47
CA SER A 40 23.13 -2.20 21.82
C SER A 40 22.12 -2.71 22.85
N VAL A 41 20.97 -2.06 22.93
CA VAL A 41 19.85 -2.50 23.78
C VAL A 41 18.86 -3.27 22.92
N TRP A 42 18.75 -4.57 23.17
CA TRP A 42 17.85 -5.47 22.46
C TRP A 42 16.54 -5.61 23.21
N VAL A 43 15.45 -5.07 22.66
CA VAL A 43 14.10 -5.25 23.21
C VAL A 43 13.37 -6.34 22.43
N THR A 44 12.80 -7.31 23.13
CA THR A 44 12.02 -8.41 22.56
C THR A 44 10.64 -8.44 23.21
N MET A 45 9.59 -8.38 22.39
CA MET A 45 8.21 -8.57 22.83
C MET A 45 7.71 -9.93 22.36
N LYS A 46 7.15 -10.73 23.28
CA LYS A 46 6.54 -12.04 22.98
C LYS A 46 5.14 -12.09 23.59
N ARG A 47 4.13 -12.20 22.74
CA ARG A 47 2.79 -12.64 23.16
C ARG A 47 2.94 -14.01 23.84
N SER A 48 2.22 -14.27 24.94
CA SER A 48 2.28 -15.56 25.64
C SER A 48 2.07 -16.73 24.65
N SER A 49 3.08 -17.60 24.52
CA SER A 49 3.24 -18.37 23.29
C SER A 49 2.19 -19.47 23.07
N MET A 50 1.97 -19.86 21.81
CA MET A 50 1.07 -20.95 21.41
C MET A 50 1.32 -22.30 22.14
N LYS A 51 2.52 -22.56 22.68
CA LYS A 51 2.78 -23.72 23.54
C LYS A 51 1.90 -23.77 24.80
N CYS A 52 1.34 -22.63 25.21
CA CYS A 52 0.36 -22.57 26.30
C CYS A 52 -1.06 -22.96 25.88
N GLN A 53 -1.46 -23.02 24.60
CA GLN A 53 -2.87 -23.30 24.23
C GLN A 53 -3.42 -24.59 24.83
N ALA A 54 -2.63 -25.67 24.91
CA ALA A 54 -3.06 -26.92 25.57
C ALA A 54 -3.26 -26.75 27.09
N ARG A 55 -2.46 -25.90 27.74
CA ARG A 55 -2.55 -25.58 29.17
C ARG A 55 -3.68 -24.58 29.46
N LEU A 56 -3.88 -23.60 28.57
CA LEU A 56 -4.98 -22.64 28.57
C LEU A 56 -6.33 -23.36 28.43
N LYS A 57 -6.44 -24.32 27.50
CA LYS A 57 -7.62 -25.21 27.41
C LYS A 57 -7.86 -25.99 28.70
N LYS A 58 -6.80 -26.50 29.35
CA LYS A 58 -6.89 -27.20 30.65
C LYS A 58 -7.27 -26.28 31.84
N MET A 59 -6.94 -25.00 31.79
CA MET A 59 -7.30 -24.01 32.84
C MET A 59 -8.72 -23.46 32.62
N ALA A 60 -9.10 -23.18 31.37
CA ALA A 60 -10.47 -22.82 31.00
C ALA A 60 -11.46 -23.94 31.35
N ALA A 61 -11.08 -25.21 31.14
CA ALA A 61 -11.87 -26.37 31.58
C ALA A 61 -12.01 -26.51 33.11
N LYS A 62 -11.30 -25.71 33.91
CA LYS A 62 -11.44 -25.60 35.37
C LYS A 62 -12.15 -24.31 35.83
N GLY A 63 -12.66 -23.50 34.89
CA GLY A 63 -13.30 -22.21 35.21
C GLY A 63 -12.33 -21.07 35.56
N GLU A 64 -11.02 -21.25 35.36
CA GLU A 64 -10.03 -20.20 35.61
C GLU A 64 -10.02 -19.18 34.46
N THR A 65 -10.32 -17.92 34.74
CA THR A 65 -10.19 -16.81 33.78
C THR A 65 -8.72 -16.55 33.45
N VAL A 66 -8.31 -16.84 32.21
CA VAL A 66 -6.93 -16.60 31.78
C VAL A 66 -6.80 -15.28 31.03
N GLU A 67 -6.13 -14.32 31.66
CA GLU A 67 -5.75 -13.06 31.03
C GLU A 67 -4.58 -13.27 30.03
N LEU A 68 -4.79 -12.89 28.77
CA LEU A 68 -3.71 -12.86 27.77
C LEU A 68 -2.73 -11.74 28.11
N ARG A 69 -1.45 -12.11 28.28
CA ARG A 69 -0.37 -11.16 28.60
C ARG A 69 0.73 -11.14 27.55
N CYS A 70 1.33 -9.97 27.36
CA CYS A 70 2.52 -9.76 26.55
C CYS A 70 3.76 -9.71 27.45
N LEU A 71 4.75 -10.56 27.19
CA LEU A 71 6.03 -10.55 27.89
C LEU A 71 7.02 -9.68 27.12
N VAL A 72 7.45 -8.58 27.75
CA VAL A 72 8.48 -7.67 27.21
C VAL A 72 9.79 -7.95 27.93
N ARG A 73 10.90 -8.03 27.19
CA ARG A 73 12.26 -8.22 27.71
C ARG A 73 13.20 -7.21 27.09
N ALA A 74 14.17 -6.72 27.85
CA ALA A 74 15.27 -5.91 27.31
C ALA A 74 16.62 -6.41 27.86
N THR A 75 17.66 -6.33 27.02
CA THR A 75 19.05 -6.64 27.41
C THR A 75 20.05 -5.69 26.76
N ASP A 76 21.03 -5.21 27.52
CA ASP A 76 22.18 -4.42 27.04
C ASP A 76 23.46 -5.29 26.91
N GLY A 77 23.30 -6.63 26.98
CA GLY A 77 24.38 -7.61 27.02
C GLY A 77 25.00 -7.81 28.41
N LYS A 78 24.73 -6.92 29.38
CA LYS A 78 25.21 -7.02 30.77
C LYS A 78 24.08 -7.25 31.77
N LYS A 79 22.94 -6.59 31.58
CA LYS A 79 21.74 -6.64 32.43
C LYS A 79 20.53 -7.07 31.60
N ASN A 80 19.73 -7.97 32.17
CA ASN A 80 18.48 -8.44 31.57
C ASN A 80 17.30 -8.04 32.44
N ILE A 81 16.33 -7.33 31.85
CA ILE A 81 15.06 -6.98 32.50
C ILE A 81 13.86 -7.54 31.75
N SER A 82 12.77 -7.76 32.47
CA SER A 82 11.51 -8.25 31.92
C SER A 82 10.30 -7.61 32.60
N THR A 83 9.20 -7.45 31.87
CA THR A 83 7.90 -7.06 32.41
C THR A 83 6.78 -7.79 31.66
N SER A 84 5.61 -7.93 32.28
CA SER A 84 4.46 -8.62 31.71
C SER A 84 3.25 -7.69 31.73
N LEU A 85 2.67 -7.45 30.56
CA LEU A 85 1.59 -6.49 30.34
C LEU A 85 0.26 -7.21 30.15
N SER A 86 -0.78 -6.79 30.88
CA SER A 86 -2.17 -7.09 30.52
C SER A 86 -2.58 -6.39 29.22
N ALA A 87 -3.70 -6.82 28.64
CA ALA A 87 -4.32 -6.13 27.50
C ALA A 87 -4.69 -4.67 27.83
N LYS A 88 -5.04 -4.36 29.10
CA LYS A 88 -5.40 -3.00 29.55
C LYS A 88 -4.19 -2.07 29.65
N GLU A 89 -3.04 -2.60 30.08
CA GLU A 89 -1.80 -1.83 30.25
C GLU A 89 -1.05 -1.58 28.93
N TYR A 90 -1.28 -2.43 27.92
CA TYR A 90 -0.54 -2.42 26.66
C TYR A 90 -0.50 -1.05 25.98
N LEU A 91 -1.66 -0.37 25.83
CA LEU A 91 -1.72 0.93 25.14
C LEU A 91 -0.97 2.04 25.90
N LYS A 92 -1.08 2.09 27.24
CA LYS A 92 -0.32 3.03 28.08
C LYS A 92 1.17 2.75 27.95
N PHE A 93 1.58 1.49 28.06
CA PHE A 93 2.97 1.08 27.93
C PHE A 93 3.54 1.41 26.55
N GLN A 94 2.80 1.16 25.47
CA GLN A 94 3.21 1.42 24.09
C GLN A 94 3.51 2.92 23.86
N ALA A 95 2.66 3.82 24.37
CA ALA A 95 2.86 5.26 24.26
C ALA A 95 4.12 5.74 25.03
N SER A 96 4.31 5.27 26.26
CA SER A 96 5.49 5.59 27.06
C SER A 96 6.77 5.00 26.46
N TYR A 97 6.73 3.76 25.98
CA TYR A 97 7.84 3.09 25.28
C TYR A 97 8.25 3.83 24.00
N ALA A 98 7.29 4.26 23.18
CA ALA A 98 7.56 5.07 21.99
C ALA A 98 8.22 6.41 22.34
N THR A 99 7.87 6.99 23.49
CA THR A 99 8.48 8.24 23.99
C THR A 99 9.95 8.03 24.38
N VAL A 100 10.27 6.94 25.11
CA VAL A 100 11.65 6.55 25.45
C VAL A 100 12.48 6.35 24.18
N LEU A 101 11.99 5.56 23.21
CA LEU A 101 12.70 5.34 21.94
C LEU A 101 12.96 6.67 21.20
N LYS A 102 11.95 7.54 21.09
CA LYS A 102 12.06 8.83 20.40
C LYS A 102 13.08 9.75 21.06
N ALA A 103 13.19 9.74 22.39
CA ALA A 103 14.19 10.53 23.12
C ALA A 103 15.63 10.10 22.76
N HIS A 104 15.95 8.81 22.87
CA HIS A 104 17.31 8.31 22.64
C HIS A 104 17.69 8.27 21.15
N MET A 105 16.77 7.99 20.23
CA MET A 105 17.02 8.12 18.78
C MET A 105 17.34 9.57 18.37
N ASN A 106 16.76 10.57 19.04
CA ASN A 106 17.07 11.98 18.76
C ASN A 106 18.41 12.41 19.35
N ALA A 107 18.87 11.78 20.44
CA ALA A 107 20.21 12.00 20.99
C ALA A 107 21.30 11.51 20.02
N LEU A 108 21.14 10.30 19.46
CA LEU A 108 22.04 9.74 18.45
C LEU A 108 22.16 10.66 17.22
N LYS A 109 21.05 11.12 16.64
CA LYS A 109 21.05 12.06 15.50
C LYS A 109 21.73 13.40 15.80
N LYS A 110 21.65 13.90 17.04
CA LYS A 110 22.39 15.11 17.45
C LYS A 110 23.90 14.85 17.49
N ARG A 111 24.33 13.66 17.92
CA ARG A 111 25.74 13.23 17.90
C ARG A 111 26.27 13.09 16.48
N GLU A 112 25.58 12.38 15.59
CA GLU A 112 25.99 12.24 14.18
C GLU A 112 26.24 13.58 13.50
N ARG A 113 25.37 14.58 13.76
CA ARG A 113 25.52 15.95 13.25
C ARG A 113 26.76 16.65 13.82
N LYS A 114 27.09 16.42 15.09
CA LYS A 114 28.28 16.99 15.75
C LYS A 114 29.57 16.33 15.24
N ASP A 115 29.55 15.02 15.04
CA ASP A 115 30.70 14.25 14.55
C ASP A 115 30.96 14.54 13.05
N LYS A 116 29.90 14.63 12.22
CA LYS A 116 30.00 15.11 10.83
C LYS A 116 30.51 16.56 10.74
N LYS A 117 30.10 17.44 11.67
CA LYS A 117 30.63 18.81 11.72
C LYS A 117 32.12 18.85 12.06
N LYS A 118 32.57 18.06 13.05
CA LYS A 118 34.00 17.94 13.39
C LYS A 118 34.83 17.38 12.23
N ALA A 119 34.33 16.38 11.51
CA ALA A 119 35.01 15.83 10.34
C ALA A 119 35.19 16.90 9.24
N ALA A 120 34.13 17.66 8.93
CA ALA A 120 34.16 18.73 7.94
C ALA A 120 35.00 19.97 8.35
N GLU A 121 35.31 20.12 9.64
CA GLU A 121 36.26 21.12 10.15
C GLU A 121 37.71 20.62 10.07
N ALA A 122 37.94 19.32 10.29
CA ALA A 122 39.27 18.69 10.15
C ALA A 122 39.75 18.62 8.69
N GLU A 123 38.84 18.43 7.73
CA GLU A 123 39.15 18.42 6.28
C GLU A 123 39.54 19.78 5.69
N LYS A 124 39.42 20.88 6.46
CA LYS A 124 39.68 22.25 5.98
C LYS A 124 41.07 22.80 6.30
N VAL A 125 41.99 21.98 6.79
CA VAL A 125 43.38 22.38 7.03
C VAL A 125 44.19 22.21 5.72
N PRO A 126 44.76 23.28 5.14
CA PRO A 126 45.46 23.17 3.86
C PRO A 126 46.86 22.56 4.01
N GLU A 127 47.12 21.50 3.26
CA GLU A 127 48.42 20.83 3.20
C GLU A 127 49.44 21.68 2.40
N LYS A 128 50.61 21.95 3.00
CA LYS A 128 51.73 22.65 2.33
C LYS A 128 52.60 21.67 1.55
N ALA A 129 52.75 21.91 0.26
CA ALA A 129 53.70 21.24 -0.63
C ALA A 129 54.91 22.17 -0.95
N PRO A 130 55.99 21.69 -1.60
CA PRO A 130 56.62 20.36 -1.56
C PRO A 130 58.16 20.43 -1.38
N LYS A 131 58.85 19.29 -1.24
CA LYS A 131 60.28 19.16 -1.65
C LYS A 131 60.56 17.85 -2.40
N LYS A 132 61.30 17.97 -3.51
CA LYS A 132 61.77 16.88 -4.38
C LYS A 132 62.93 16.11 -3.72
N GLN A 133 63.05 14.81 -3.97
CA GLN A 133 64.35 14.16 -4.20
C GLN A 133 64.24 12.88 -5.05
N LYS A 134 65.39 12.27 -5.36
CA LYS A 134 65.67 11.54 -6.61
C LYS A 134 65.38 10.02 -6.57
N ALA A 135 65.35 9.43 -7.76
CA ALA A 135 65.18 8.00 -8.02
C ALA A 135 66.39 7.14 -7.62
N ALA A 136 66.12 5.86 -7.34
CA ALA A 136 67.05 4.74 -7.55
C ALA A 136 66.27 3.41 -7.71
N SER A 137 66.79 2.51 -8.54
CA SER A 137 66.26 1.18 -8.83
C SER A 137 66.92 0.08 -7.99
N SER A 138 66.23 -1.03 -7.69
CA SER A 138 66.81 -2.40 -7.72
C SER A 138 65.71 -3.47 -7.55
N SER A 139 66.09 -4.76 -7.49
CA SER A 139 65.19 -5.89 -7.79
C SER A 139 65.45 -7.17 -6.99
N LYS A 140 64.45 -8.07 -7.03
CA LYS A 140 64.48 -9.55 -6.83
C LYS A 140 64.55 -10.16 -5.41
N LYS A 141 64.02 -11.40 -5.39
CA LYS A 141 63.99 -12.47 -4.36
C LYS A 141 62.88 -12.32 -3.30
N SER A 142 61.93 -13.25 -3.06
CA SER A 142 61.90 -14.75 -3.03
C SER A 142 62.69 -15.33 -1.84
N ALA A 143 62.21 -16.30 -1.04
CA ALA A 143 60.96 -17.07 -1.01
C ALA A 143 60.72 -17.60 0.42
N GLY A 144 59.54 -18.20 0.71
CA GLY A 144 59.23 -18.74 2.05
C GLY A 144 58.01 -19.66 2.05
N PHE A 145 58.16 -20.87 1.51
CA PHE A 145 57.09 -21.86 1.36
C PHE A 145 57.06 -22.81 2.58
N LYS A 146 55.88 -23.09 3.14
CA LYS A 146 55.45 -24.44 3.58
C LYS A 146 53.97 -24.47 3.98
N SER A 147 53.29 -25.54 3.58
CA SER A 147 51.87 -25.85 3.78
C SER A 147 51.74 -27.37 3.99
N PHE A 148 50.51 -27.90 4.15
CA PHE A 148 50.10 -29.26 4.60
C PHE A 148 50.24 -29.48 6.13
N ALA A 149 49.37 -30.21 6.85
CA ALA A 149 48.04 -30.84 6.59
C ALA A 149 47.50 -31.43 7.93
N LEU A 150 46.23 -31.82 8.16
CA LEU A 150 44.92 -31.49 7.57
C LEU A 150 43.81 -32.17 8.41
N LEU A 151 42.86 -31.43 9.02
CA LEU A 151 41.50 -31.95 9.33
C LEU A 151 40.48 -30.81 9.53
N MET A 152 39.26 -30.98 9.01
CA MET A 152 38.14 -30.01 9.04
C MET A 152 37.23 -30.22 10.27
N LEU A 153 36.36 -29.30 10.73
CA LEU A 153 35.13 -28.84 10.04
C LEU A 153 34.40 -27.72 10.84
N VAL A 154 33.62 -26.86 10.14
CA VAL A 154 32.56 -25.93 10.62
C VAL A 154 32.95 -24.73 11.54
N GLU A 155 32.93 -23.49 11.02
CA GLU A 155 31.89 -22.48 11.35
C GLU A 155 31.94 -21.15 10.54
N LYS A 156 30.87 -20.38 10.68
CA LYS A 156 30.31 -19.33 9.80
C LYS A 156 31.13 -18.05 9.58
N ARG A 157 31.05 -17.56 8.32
CA ARG A 157 30.55 -16.21 7.92
C ARG A 157 30.53 -15.11 9.01
N CYS A 158 31.22 -13.99 8.75
CA CYS A 158 30.79 -12.67 9.24
C CYS A 158 30.98 -11.59 8.16
N LYS A 159 29.93 -10.79 7.90
CA LYS A 159 29.95 -9.63 7.00
C LYS A 159 30.12 -8.35 7.83
N ARG A 160 30.77 -7.33 7.26
CA ARG A 160 30.58 -5.92 7.63
C ARG A 160 29.51 -5.30 6.72
N GLU A 161 28.66 -4.43 7.27
CA GLU A 161 28.25 -3.09 6.78
C GLU A 161 26.91 -2.62 7.39
N GLU A 162 26.53 -1.36 7.11
CA GLU A 162 25.33 -0.61 7.52
C GLU A 162 25.40 -0.12 8.99
N ASP A 163 25.58 1.17 9.33
CA ASP A 163 25.27 2.49 8.72
C ASP A 163 23.77 2.87 8.80
N GLU A 164 23.45 3.80 9.71
CA GLU A 164 22.09 4.05 10.19
C GLU A 164 21.36 5.18 9.44
N ARG A 165 20.13 4.93 8.99
CA ARG A 165 19.09 5.96 8.79
C ARG A 165 17.84 5.56 9.58
N PRO A 166 17.07 6.54 10.10
CA PRO A 166 16.04 6.23 11.09
C PRO A 166 14.82 5.55 10.46
N ALA A 167 14.53 4.34 10.92
CA ALA A 167 13.32 3.62 10.56
C ALA A 167 12.07 4.46 10.85
N ARG A 168 11.36 4.89 9.79
CA ARG A 168 9.97 5.32 9.90
C ARG A 168 9.11 4.08 10.07
N VAL A 169 8.25 4.11 11.07
CA VAL A 169 7.34 3.01 11.42
C VAL A 169 6.43 2.74 10.23
N ARG A 170 6.45 1.49 9.72
CA ARG A 170 5.45 1.02 8.77
C ARG A 170 4.09 1.09 9.44
N CYS A 171 3.11 1.77 8.83
CA CYS A 171 1.70 1.51 9.11
C CYS A 171 1.28 0.17 8.49
N ALA A 172 1.88 -0.92 8.95
CA ALA A 172 1.08 -2.10 9.20
C ALA A 172 0.20 -1.72 10.39
N ALA A 173 -1.08 -1.47 10.16
CA ALA A 173 -2.04 -1.43 11.25
C ALA A 173 -2.00 -2.80 11.93
N GLU A 174 -1.35 -2.88 13.09
CA GLU A 174 -1.36 -4.07 13.93
C GLU A 174 -2.74 -4.15 14.57
N ALA A 175 -3.74 -4.49 13.75
CA ALA A 175 -5.04 -4.90 14.23
C ALA A 175 -4.83 -6.03 15.23
N ALA A 176 -5.65 -6.04 16.28
CA ALA A 176 -5.96 -7.29 16.96
C ALA A 176 -6.45 -8.32 15.91
N GLU A 177 -6.44 -9.61 16.24
CA GLU A 177 -7.07 -10.64 15.39
C GLU A 177 -8.60 -10.46 15.41
N ALA A 178 -9.08 -9.40 14.76
CA ALA A 178 -10.44 -9.28 14.29
C ALA A 178 -10.63 -10.32 13.17
N GLU A 179 -11.75 -11.03 13.21
CA GLU A 179 -12.10 -11.96 12.15
C GLU A 179 -12.17 -11.21 10.81
N LEU A 180 -11.41 -11.67 9.82
CA LEU A 180 -11.41 -11.05 8.50
C LEU A 180 -12.78 -11.20 7.85
N LYS A 181 -13.30 -10.10 7.31
CA LYS A 181 -14.54 -10.09 6.52
C LYS A 181 -14.39 -11.03 5.31
N LYS A 182 -15.48 -11.71 4.94
CA LYS A 182 -15.53 -12.68 3.83
C LYS A 182 -16.50 -12.17 2.78
N THR A 183 -16.12 -12.20 1.50
CA THR A 183 -17.05 -11.93 0.40
C THR A 183 -17.97 -13.13 0.17
N ALA A 184 -19.06 -12.95 -0.57
CA ALA A 184 -19.96 -14.04 -0.94
C ALA A 184 -19.25 -15.17 -1.72
N LEU A 185 -18.09 -14.87 -2.33
CA LEU A 185 -17.27 -15.83 -3.08
C LEU A 185 -16.16 -16.47 -2.22
N TYR A 186 -16.10 -16.26 -0.91
CA TYR A 186 -15.01 -16.77 -0.07
C TYR A 186 -14.78 -18.30 -0.20
N ASP A 187 -15.83 -19.11 -0.02
CA ASP A 187 -15.71 -20.57 -0.13
C ASP A 187 -15.46 -21.01 -1.58
N PHE A 188 -15.98 -20.25 -2.55
CA PHE A 188 -15.70 -20.45 -3.96
C PHE A 188 -14.20 -20.24 -4.27
N HIS A 189 -13.57 -19.21 -3.70
CA HIS A 189 -12.12 -18.99 -3.84
C HIS A 189 -11.31 -20.12 -3.24
N VAL A 190 -11.68 -20.57 -2.03
CA VAL A 190 -11.00 -21.70 -1.35
C VAL A 190 -11.11 -22.98 -2.18
N ALA A 191 -12.30 -23.29 -2.70
CA ALA A 191 -12.53 -24.46 -3.56
C ALA A 191 -11.69 -24.44 -4.85
N HIS A 192 -11.39 -23.26 -5.40
CA HIS A 192 -10.55 -23.08 -6.60
C HIS A 192 -9.05 -22.91 -6.28
N GLY A 193 -8.62 -23.17 -5.04
CA GLY A 193 -7.21 -23.09 -4.63
C GLY A 193 -6.69 -21.66 -4.42
N GLY A 194 -7.58 -20.73 -4.09
CA GLY A 194 -7.24 -19.34 -3.76
C GLY A 194 -6.36 -19.26 -2.51
N LYS A 195 -5.20 -18.60 -2.63
CA LYS A 195 -4.30 -18.35 -1.52
C LYS A 195 -4.78 -17.11 -0.76
N MET A 196 -5.63 -17.34 0.23
CA MET A 196 -6.29 -16.28 1.00
C MET A 196 -5.30 -15.53 1.89
N VAL A 197 -5.35 -14.19 1.86
CA VAL A 197 -4.53 -13.29 2.66
C VAL A 197 -5.37 -12.15 3.25
N PRO A 198 -4.93 -11.51 4.36
CA PRO A 198 -5.51 -10.26 4.82
C PRO A 198 -5.31 -9.14 3.79
N PHE A 199 -6.40 -8.50 3.36
CA PHE A 199 -6.37 -7.30 2.51
C PHE A 199 -7.52 -6.37 2.90
N ALA A 200 -7.21 -5.14 3.32
CA ALA A 200 -8.22 -4.14 3.72
C ALA A 200 -9.25 -4.62 4.78
N GLY A 201 -8.87 -5.55 5.67
CA GLY A 201 -9.78 -6.16 6.65
C GLY A 201 -10.62 -7.34 6.12
N TRP A 202 -10.42 -7.73 4.86
CA TRP A 202 -11.06 -8.88 4.21
C TRP A 202 -10.07 -10.04 4.01
N SER A 203 -10.61 -11.25 3.84
CA SER A 203 -9.86 -12.44 3.43
C SER A 203 -10.00 -12.63 1.92
N MET A 204 -8.96 -12.27 1.16
CA MET A 204 -8.99 -12.21 -0.31
C MET A 204 -7.87 -13.06 -0.94
N PRO A 205 -8.07 -13.66 -2.13
CA PRO A 205 -7.04 -14.45 -2.79
C PRO A 205 -5.94 -13.57 -3.40
N ILE A 206 -4.68 -13.74 -2.96
CA ILE A 206 -3.54 -13.05 -3.59
C ILE A 206 -3.22 -13.63 -4.98
N GLN A 207 -3.43 -14.93 -5.14
CA GLN A 207 -3.33 -15.70 -6.39
C GLN A 207 -4.08 -17.04 -6.22
N TYR A 208 -4.16 -17.83 -7.29
CA TYR A 208 -4.66 -19.21 -7.28
C TYR A 208 -3.50 -20.18 -7.61
N LYS A 209 -3.78 -21.23 -8.40
CA LYS A 209 -2.80 -22.18 -8.94
C LYS A 209 -1.73 -21.50 -9.79
N ASP A 210 -2.14 -20.63 -10.71
CA ASP A 210 -1.24 -19.89 -11.60
C ASP A 210 -0.37 -18.91 -10.80
N SER A 211 0.82 -18.59 -11.33
CA SER A 211 1.64 -17.53 -10.74
C SER A 211 1.03 -16.16 -11.03
N ILE A 212 1.47 -15.14 -10.27
CA ILE A 212 1.10 -13.74 -10.53
C ILE A 212 1.50 -13.33 -11.96
N MET A 213 2.63 -13.81 -12.47
CA MET A 213 3.10 -13.52 -13.82
C MET A 213 2.20 -14.14 -14.88
N ASP A 214 1.89 -15.44 -14.74
CA ASP A 214 1.03 -16.17 -15.70
C ASP A 214 -0.39 -15.60 -15.71
N SER A 215 -0.93 -15.26 -14.54
CA SER A 215 -2.25 -14.64 -14.41
C SER A 215 -2.30 -13.25 -15.06
N THR A 216 -1.23 -12.45 -14.93
CA THR A 216 -1.09 -11.14 -15.59
C THR A 216 -1.07 -11.30 -17.11
N LEU A 217 -0.30 -12.25 -17.63
CA LEU A 217 -0.24 -12.56 -19.06
C LEU A 217 -1.58 -13.09 -19.58
N ASN A 218 -2.27 -13.96 -18.83
CA ASN A 218 -3.58 -14.47 -19.21
C ASN A 218 -4.64 -13.36 -19.29
N CYS A 219 -4.63 -12.37 -18.39
CA CYS A 219 -5.54 -11.23 -18.47
C CYS A 219 -5.38 -10.44 -19.78
N ARG A 220 -4.15 -10.24 -20.26
CA ARG A 220 -3.89 -9.45 -21.48
C ARG A 220 -4.10 -10.21 -22.78
N ALA A 221 -4.01 -11.54 -22.74
CA ALA A 221 -4.18 -12.42 -23.89
C ALA A 221 -5.61 -12.97 -24.03
N ASN A 222 -6.23 -13.35 -22.92
CA ASN A 222 -7.52 -14.03 -22.85
C ASN A 222 -8.49 -13.20 -22.00
N GLY A 223 -8.40 -13.35 -20.68
CA GLY A 223 -9.18 -12.58 -19.72
C GLY A 223 -9.08 -13.12 -18.29
N SER A 224 -9.61 -12.35 -17.36
CA SER A 224 -9.52 -12.59 -15.93
C SER A 224 -10.80 -12.18 -15.23
N LEU A 225 -11.24 -13.01 -14.29
CA LEU A 225 -12.34 -12.72 -13.38
C LEU A 225 -11.76 -12.42 -11.99
N PHE A 226 -12.06 -11.23 -11.47
CA PHE A 226 -11.64 -10.78 -10.14
C PHE A 226 -12.87 -10.62 -9.24
N ASP A 227 -12.77 -11.07 -8.00
CA ASP A 227 -13.69 -10.66 -6.93
C ASP A 227 -13.20 -9.33 -6.35
N VAL A 228 -14.04 -8.30 -6.47
CA VAL A 228 -13.82 -6.97 -5.93
C VAL A 228 -14.95 -6.53 -4.98
N SER A 229 -15.73 -7.49 -4.47
CA SER A 229 -16.88 -7.28 -3.56
C SER A 229 -16.51 -6.73 -2.18
N HIS A 230 -15.21 -6.53 -1.92
CA HIS A 230 -14.68 -5.84 -0.75
C HIS A 230 -14.68 -4.31 -0.94
N MET A 231 -14.78 -3.80 -2.17
CA MET A 231 -15.03 -2.39 -2.49
C MET A 231 -16.46 -2.01 -2.11
N CYS A 232 -16.72 -0.72 -1.90
CA CYS A 232 -18.03 -0.25 -1.43
C CYS A 232 -18.77 0.47 -2.56
N GLY A 233 -19.79 -0.18 -3.12
CA GLY A 233 -20.75 0.47 -4.01
C GLY A 233 -21.78 1.26 -3.19
N LEU A 234 -22.14 2.46 -3.64
CA LEU A 234 -23.26 3.23 -3.11
C LEU A 234 -24.01 3.98 -4.21
N SER A 235 -25.28 4.27 -3.96
CA SER A 235 -26.08 5.18 -4.78
C SER A 235 -26.41 6.45 -4.00
N LEU A 236 -26.38 7.60 -4.67
CA LEU A 236 -26.92 8.87 -4.19
C LEU A 236 -28.20 9.19 -4.98
N HIS A 237 -29.27 9.52 -4.28
CA HIS A 237 -30.59 9.81 -4.83
C HIS A 237 -31.10 11.18 -4.38
N GLY A 238 -31.87 11.86 -5.23
CA GLY A 238 -32.55 13.12 -4.90
C GLY A 238 -32.13 14.27 -5.80
N ARG A 239 -32.92 15.36 -5.78
CA ARG A 239 -32.78 16.50 -6.72
C ARG A 239 -31.46 17.25 -6.62
N GLN A 240 -30.70 17.05 -5.54
CA GLN A 240 -29.42 17.72 -5.31
C GLN A 240 -28.23 16.75 -5.24
N ALA A 241 -28.40 15.48 -5.66
CA ALA A 241 -27.35 14.46 -5.61
C ALA A 241 -26.08 14.90 -6.35
N ILE A 242 -26.23 15.51 -7.54
CA ILE A 242 -25.11 16.02 -8.35
C ILE A 242 -24.39 17.19 -7.65
N PRO A 243 -25.07 18.32 -7.29
CA PRO A 243 -24.43 19.40 -6.53
C PRO A 243 -23.75 18.96 -5.23
N PHE A 244 -24.34 18.00 -4.51
CA PHE A 244 -23.75 17.45 -3.30
C PHE A 244 -22.44 16.69 -3.59
N LEU A 245 -22.46 15.72 -4.52
CA LEU A 245 -21.27 14.94 -4.85
C LEU A 245 -20.15 15.82 -5.43
N GLU A 246 -20.52 16.82 -6.24
CA GLU A 246 -19.57 17.79 -6.79
C GLU A 246 -18.93 18.70 -5.74
N SER A 247 -19.56 18.91 -4.57
CA SER A 247 -18.91 19.64 -3.48
C SER A 247 -17.71 18.89 -2.89
N LEU A 248 -17.65 17.57 -3.05
CA LEU A 248 -16.60 16.70 -2.50
C LEU A 248 -15.57 16.24 -3.55
N GLY A 249 -16.01 16.06 -4.79
CA GLY A 249 -15.22 15.49 -5.88
C GLY A 249 -14.90 16.47 -7.01
N VAL A 250 -13.75 16.25 -7.68
CA VAL A 250 -13.24 17.12 -8.76
C VAL A 250 -13.88 16.91 -10.14
N ALA A 251 -14.66 15.82 -10.33
CA ALA A 251 -15.33 15.53 -11.58
C ALA A 251 -16.46 16.53 -11.92
N ASP A 252 -16.75 16.68 -13.22
CA ASP A 252 -17.92 17.40 -13.74
C ASP A 252 -19.03 16.39 -13.99
N VAL A 253 -19.76 16.05 -12.93
CA VAL A 253 -20.83 15.04 -12.93
C VAL A 253 -22.08 15.59 -13.61
N ALA A 254 -22.37 16.88 -13.45
CA ALA A 254 -23.46 17.55 -14.17
C ALA A 254 -23.26 17.52 -15.70
N GLY A 255 -22.00 17.61 -16.16
CA GLY A 255 -21.64 17.51 -17.58
C GLY A 255 -21.61 16.09 -18.15
N LEU A 256 -21.82 15.04 -17.35
CA LEU A 256 -21.93 13.67 -17.84
C LEU A 256 -23.27 13.43 -18.54
N LYS A 257 -23.26 12.52 -19.52
CA LYS A 257 -24.49 11.96 -20.07
C LYS A 257 -25.06 10.94 -19.10
N ASP A 258 -26.37 10.81 -19.06
CA ASP A 258 -27.04 9.75 -18.31
C ASP A 258 -26.58 8.37 -18.81
N GLY A 259 -26.31 7.46 -17.88
CA GLY A 259 -25.67 6.17 -18.18
C GLY A 259 -24.18 6.26 -18.47
N THR A 260 -23.47 7.35 -18.09
CA THR A 260 -22.00 7.45 -18.24
C THR A 260 -21.30 7.86 -16.94
N GLY A 261 -20.05 7.44 -16.81
CA GLY A 261 -19.22 7.70 -15.63
C GLY A 261 -17.87 8.32 -15.91
N SER A 262 -17.15 8.64 -14.83
CA SER A 262 -15.79 9.17 -14.84
C SER A 262 -15.06 8.82 -13.55
N LEU A 263 -13.74 8.95 -13.57
CA LEU A 263 -12.96 8.97 -12.33
C LEU A 263 -13.13 10.33 -11.65
N THR A 264 -13.46 10.32 -10.36
CA THR A 264 -13.33 11.48 -9.49
C THR A 264 -12.23 11.23 -8.45
N VAL A 265 -11.76 12.30 -7.84
CA VAL A 265 -10.96 12.25 -6.62
C VAL A 265 -11.72 13.07 -5.58
N PHE A 266 -12.06 12.43 -4.45
CA PHE A 266 -12.54 13.13 -3.27
C PHE A 266 -11.39 13.89 -2.65
N THR A 267 -11.61 15.14 -2.25
CA THR A 267 -10.55 16.04 -1.80
C THR A 267 -10.84 16.61 -0.41
N ASN A 268 -9.80 17.01 0.30
CA ASN A 268 -9.92 17.77 1.55
C ASN A 268 -9.69 19.27 1.33
N ASP A 269 -9.90 20.09 2.37
CA ASP A 269 -9.74 21.56 2.30
C ASP A 269 -8.34 22.04 1.87
N ARG A 270 -7.33 21.16 1.92
CA ARG A 270 -5.95 21.44 1.46
C ARG A 270 -5.68 20.93 0.04
N GLY A 271 -6.70 20.43 -0.65
CA GLY A 271 -6.64 19.88 -2.01
C GLY A 271 -6.06 18.45 -2.10
N GLY A 272 -5.73 17.82 -0.98
CA GLY A 272 -5.18 16.46 -0.97
C GLY A 272 -6.25 15.38 -1.15
N ALA A 273 -5.89 14.26 -1.78
CA ALA A 273 -6.81 13.17 -2.08
C ALA A 273 -7.29 12.43 -0.81
N ILE A 274 -8.60 12.42 -0.56
CA ILE A 274 -9.24 11.54 0.42
C ILE A 274 -9.37 10.14 -0.13
N ASP A 275 -9.90 9.96 -1.34
CA ASP A 275 -9.91 8.68 -2.09
C ASP A 275 -10.14 8.96 -3.58
N ASP A 276 -9.83 8.01 -4.46
CA ASP A 276 -10.27 8.02 -5.86
C ASP A 276 -11.42 7.04 -6.09
N SER A 277 -12.40 7.45 -6.89
CA SER A 277 -13.66 6.72 -7.05
C SER A 277 -14.19 6.83 -8.48
N VAL A 278 -14.76 5.75 -9.00
CA VAL A 278 -15.54 5.81 -10.24
C VAL A 278 -16.95 6.26 -9.87
N VAL A 279 -17.39 7.37 -10.47
CA VAL A 279 -18.73 7.94 -10.31
C VAL A 279 -19.49 7.88 -11.64
N THR A 280 -20.76 7.52 -11.59
CA THR A 280 -21.63 7.33 -12.75
C THR A 280 -22.90 8.14 -12.58
N LYS A 281 -23.17 9.04 -13.53
CA LYS A 281 -24.47 9.70 -13.62
C LYS A 281 -25.47 8.70 -14.20
N VAL A 282 -26.30 8.09 -13.36
CA VAL A 282 -27.36 7.18 -13.84
C VAL A 282 -28.51 8.01 -14.39
N THR A 283 -28.93 9.04 -13.64
CA THR A 283 -29.80 10.14 -14.08
C THR A 283 -29.40 11.44 -13.36
N ASP A 284 -30.04 12.57 -13.66
CA ASP A 284 -29.89 13.82 -12.88
C ASP A 284 -30.18 13.67 -11.37
N GLN A 285 -30.94 12.65 -10.96
CA GLN A 285 -31.33 12.41 -9.57
C GLN A 285 -30.85 11.06 -9.02
N HIS A 286 -29.98 10.35 -9.74
CA HIS A 286 -29.37 9.09 -9.31
C HIS A 286 -27.92 9.01 -9.78
N ILE A 287 -27.00 8.94 -8.82
CA ILE A 287 -25.58 8.69 -9.07
C ILE A 287 -25.20 7.36 -8.45
N TYR A 288 -24.51 6.50 -9.17
CA TYR A 288 -23.87 5.31 -8.64
C TYR A 288 -22.36 5.55 -8.53
N LEU A 289 -21.72 5.08 -7.47
CA LEU A 289 -20.28 5.18 -7.32
C LEU A 289 -19.68 4.03 -6.50
N VAL A 290 -18.39 3.76 -6.71
CA VAL A 290 -17.63 2.72 -6.03
C VAL A 290 -16.39 3.34 -5.39
N VAL A 291 -16.19 3.13 -4.08
CA VAL A 291 -15.03 3.63 -3.31
C VAL A 291 -14.13 2.49 -2.83
N ASN A 292 -12.84 2.79 -2.59
CA ASN A 292 -11.83 1.77 -2.33
C ASN A 292 -12.08 0.99 -1.03
N ALA A 293 -11.86 -0.33 -1.06
CA ALA A 293 -12.10 -1.22 0.09
C ALA A 293 -11.35 -0.82 1.37
N GLY A 294 -10.09 -0.40 1.25
CA GLY A 294 -9.27 0.06 2.38
C GLY A 294 -9.60 1.46 2.87
N CYS A 295 -10.47 2.16 2.16
CA CYS A 295 -10.88 3.54 2.41
C CYS A 295 -12.34 3.65 2.87
N ARG A 296 -13.18 2.65 2.55
CA ARG A 296 -14.59 2.51 2.89
C ARG A 296 -15.03 3.20 4.17
N ASP A 297 -14.51 2.83 5.34
CA ASP A 297 -14.98 3.38 6.62
C ASP A 297 -14.69 4.89 6.75
N LYS A 298 -13.56 5.34 6.20
CA LYS A 298 -13.13 6.75 6.12
C LYS A 298 -13.97 7.53 5.09
N ASP A 299 -14.25 6.94 3.93
CA ASP A 299 -15.03 7.60 2.86
C ASP A 299 -16.50 7.72 3.23
N LEU A 300 -17.09 6.67 3.81
CA LEU A 300 -18.45 6.70 4.34
C LEU A 300 -18.55 7.72 5.47
N ALA A 301 -17.57 7.82 6.37
CA ALA A 301 -17.56 8.87 7.39
C ALA A 301 -17.48 10.29 6.78
N HIS A 302 -16.63 10.49 5.78
CA HIS A 302 -16.45 11.79 5.10
C HIS A 302 -17.71 12.20 4.32
N ILE A 303 -18.22 11.33 3.44
CA ILE A 303 -19.44 11.56 2.65
C ILE A 303 -20.64 11.73 3.59
N GLY A 304 -20.78 10.86 4.60
CA GLY A 304 -21.90 10.89 5.54
C GLY A 304 -21.96 12.17 6.37
N ALA A 305 -20.82 12.64 6.91
CA ALA A 305 -20.76 13.90 7.67
C ALA A 305 -21.12 15.12 6.81
N HIS A 306 -20.67 15.15 5.55
CA HIS A 306 -21.03 16.22 4.63
C HIS A 306 -22.49 16.12 4.16
N LEU A 307 -23.02 14.90 3.95
CA LEU A 307 -24.42 14.66 3.60
C LEU A 307 -25.37 15.12 4.71
N GLU A 308 -25.06 14.80 5.97
CA GLU A 308 -25.84 15.26 7.13
C GLU A 308 -25.82 16.80 7.22
N ALA A 309 -24.66 17.43 7.05
CA ALA A 309 -24.51 18.89 7.06
C ALA A 309 -25.23 19.57 5.87
N PHE A 310 -25.29 18.92 4.72
CA PHE A 310 -26.00 19.38 3.52
C PHE A 310 -27.52 19.31 3.72
N ASN A 311 -28.04 18.17 4.18
CA ASN A 311 -29.47 17.97 4.43
C ASN A 311 -29.99 18.85 5.58
N LYS A 312 -29.20 19.10 6.63
CA LYS A 312 -29.55 20.08 7.69
C LYS A 312 -29.76 21.51 7.18
N LYS A 313 -29.25 21.85 5.99
CA LYS A 313 -29.47 23.14 5.32
C LYS A 313 -30.62 23.11 4.31
N GLY A 314 -31.49 22.10 4.36
CA GLY A 314 -32.59 21.90 3.41
C GLY A 314 -32.22 21.10 2.16
N GLY A 315 -31.07 20.41 2.17
CA GLY A 315 -30.64 19.54 1.08
C GLY A 315 -31.55 18.34 0.85
N ASP A 316 -31.76 17.99 -0.42
CA ASP A 316 -32.53 16.82 -0.88
C ASP A 316 -31.60 15.77 -1.51
N VAL A 317 -30.88 15.04 -0.64
CA VAL A 317 -30.03 13.90 -1.01
C VAL A 317 -30.18 12.77 0.00
N LYS A 318 -30.31 11.54 -0.49
CA LYS A 318 -30.25 10.30 0.30
C LYS A 318 -29.19 9.38 -0.30
N TRP A 319 -28.55 8.58 0.53
CA TRP A 319 -27.65 7.52 0.05
C TRP A 319 -28.21 6.13 0.33
N HIS A 320 -27.79 5.15 -0.46
CA HIS A 320 -27.95 3.72 -0.19
C HIS A 320 -26.59 3.04 -0.37
N ILE A 321 -26.18 2.24 0.61
CA ILE A 321 -24.91 1.50 0.58
C ILE A 321 -25.23 0.07 0.15
N HIS A 322 -24.64 -0.39 -0.96
CA HIS A 322 -24.99 -1.64 -1.63
C HIS A 322 -24.30 -2.87 -1.00
N ASP A 323 -24.43 -3.07 0.31
CA ASP A 323 -23.88 -4.23 1.02
C ASP A 323 -24.62 -5.54 0.67
N GLU A 324 -25.83 -5.44 0.13
CA GLU A 324 -26.57 -6.57 -0.43
C GLU A 324 -26.00 -7.08 -1.77
N ARG A 325 -24.97 -6.42 -2.32
CA ARG A 325 -24.42 -6.71 -3.66
C ARG A 325 -22.94 -7.07 -3.60
N SER A 326 -22.57 -8.02 -4.45
CA SER A 326 -21.18 -8.37 -4.76
C SER A 326 -20.74 -7.65 -6.03
N LEU A 327 -19.44 -7.50 -6.23
CA LEU A 327 -18.86 -6.81 -7.38
C LEU A 327 -17.79 -7.70 -8.02
N LEU A 328 -18.05 -8.12 -9.26
CA LEU A 328 -17.12 -8.92 -10.07
C LEU A 328 -16.52 -8.03 -11.16
N ALA A 329 -15.21 -8.11 -11.38
CA ALA A 329 -14.58 -7.46 -12.54
C ALA A 329 -14.12 -8.52 -13.55
N LEU A 330 -14.68 -8.46 -14.77
CA LEU A 330 -14.33 -9.31 -15.90
C LEU A 330 -13.49 -8.47 -16.88
N GLN A 331 -12.23 -8.83 -17.08
CA GLN A 331 -11.23 -7.97 -17.73
C GLN A 331 -10.43 -8.73 -18.78
N GLY A 332 -10.06 -8.09 -19.88
CA GLY A 332 -9.28 -8.68 -20.96
C GLY A 332 -10.06 -8.91 -22.26
N PRO A 333 -9.40 -9.29 -23.36
CA PRO A 333 -10.00 -9.40 -24.70
C PRO A 333 -11.27 -10.26 -24.80
N LEU A 334 -11.41 -11.28 -23.96
CA LEU A 334 -12.58 -12.17 -23.95
C LEU A 334 -13.72 -11.70 -23.02
N ALA A 335 -13.58 -10.56 -22.33
CA ALA A 335 -14.59 -10.06 -21.40
C ALA A 335 -15.93 -9.80 -22.10
N ALA A 336 -15.93 -9.01 -23.18
CA ALA A 336 -17.13 -8.71 -23.96
C ALA A 336 -17.79 -9.96 -24.58
N PRO A 337 -17.09 -10.82 -25.36
CA PRO A 337 -17.73 -12.00 -25.96
C PRO A 337 -18.19 -13.02 -24.91
N THR A 338 -17.50 -13.18 -23.77
CA THR A 338 -17.97 -14.06 -22.69
C THR A 338 -19.24 -13.52 -22.03
N LEU A 339 -19.28 -12.22 -21.72
CA LEU A 339 -20.43 -11.61 -21.04
C LEU A 339 -21.66 -11.52 -21.96
N GLN A 340 -21.46 -11.32 -23.26
CA GLN A 340 -22.53 -11.24 -24.25
C GLN A 340 -23.38 -12.52 -24.31
N LEU A 341 -22.80 -13.68 -23.98
CA LEU A 341 -23.52 -14.97 -23.90
C LEU A 341 -24.48 -15.08 -22.71
N LEU A 342 -24.42 -14.14 -21.76
CA LEU A 342 -25.23 -14.11 -20.55
C LEU A 342 -26.24 -12.95 -20.52
N THR A 343 -26.33 -12.12 -21.57
CA THR A 343 -27.28 -11.00 -21.61
C THR A 343 -27.88 -10.80 -22.99
N LYS A 344 -29.08 -10.21 -23.04
CA LYS A 344 -29.76 -9.78 -24.28
C LYS A 344 -29.34 -8.37 -24.72
N GLU A 345 -28.66 -7.62 -23.86
CA GLU A 345 -28.15 -6.28 -24.17
C GLU A 345 -27.00 -6.40 -25.19
N ASP A 346 -26.98 -5.53 -26.20
CA ASP A 346 -25.91 -5.50 -27.21
C ASP A 346 -24.68 -4.75 -26.68
N LEU A 347 -23.72 -5.51 -26.15
CA LEU A 347 -22.50 -4.96 -25.56
C LEU A 347 -21.55 -4.34 -26.60
N SER A 348 -21.78 -4.51 -27.90
CA SER A 348 -21.04 -3.75 -28.92
C SER A 348 -21.42 -2.28 -28.96
N LYS A 349 -22.61 -1.93 -28.44
CA LYS A 349 -23.11 -0.54 -28.34
C LYS A 349 -22.83 0.14 -27.00
N MET A 350 -22.10 -0.52 -26.10
CA MET A 350 -21.74 0.00 -24.77
C MET A 350 -20.25 0.34 -24.75
N PHE A 351 -19.88 1.61 -24.63
CA PHE A 351 -18.50 2.08 -24.69
C PHE A 351 -17.85 2.21 -23.32
N PHE A 352 -16.54 2.44 -23.28
CA PHE A 352 -15.79 2.62 -22.03
C PHE A 352 -16.37 3.75 -21.18
N SER A 353 -16.59 3.45 -19.89
CA SER A 353 -17.30 4.29 -18.92
C SER A 353 -18.83 4.43 -19.11
N ASP A 354 -19.44 3.69 -20.04
CA ASP A 354 -20.90 3.52 -20.04
C ASP A 354 -21.34 2.64 -18.87
N PHE A 355 -22.58 2.84 -18.45
CA PHE A 355 -23.28 2.12 -17.38
C PHE A 355 -24.69 1.75 -17.81
N LYS A 356 -25.14 0.54 -17.47
CA LYS A 356 -26.54 0.12 -17.63
C LYS A 356 -26.99 -0.75 -16.46
N MET A 357 -28.26 -0.66 -16.08
CA MET A 357 -28.93 -1.64 -15.22
C MET A 357 -29.64 -2.65 -16.12
N ILE A 358 -29.17 -3.90 -16.14
CA ILE A 358 -29.61 -4.93 -17.10
C ILE A 358 -29.71 -6.31 -16.46
N ASP A 359 -30.40 -7.22 -17.14
CA ASP A 359 -30.34 -8.65 -16.84
C ASP A 359 -29.02 -9.26 -17.31
N ILE A 360 -28.35 -9.99 -16.41
CA ILE A 360 -27.20 -10.85 -16.73
C ILE A 360 -27.42 -12.19 -16.03
N ASN A 361 -27.51 -13.27 -16.80
CA ASN A 361 -27.79 -14.62 -16.33
C ASN A 361 -29.10 -14.74 -15.52
N GLY A 362 -30.12 -13.92 -15.82
CA GLY A 362 -31.37 -13.88 -15.06
C GLY A 362 -31.34 -12.99 -13.80
N TYR A 363 -30.25 -12.23 -13.59
CA TYR A 363 -30.04 -11.41 -12.40
C TYR A 363 -29.98 -9.92 -12.73
N ALA A 364 -30.71 -9.10 -11.96
CA ALA A 364 -30.70 -7.65 -12.08
C ALA A 364 -29.35 -7.07 -11.64
N CYS A 365 -28.49 -6.76 -12.62
CA CYS A 365 -27.12 -6.32 -12.43
C CYS A 365 -26.92 -4.85 -12.78
N PHE A 366 -25.97 -4.19 -12.11
CA PHE A 366 -25.43 -2.91 -12.57
C PHE A 366 -24.13 -3.21 -13.32
N LEU A 367 -24.13 -2.95 -14.62
CA LEU A 367 -23.00 -3.18 -15.50
C LEU A 367 -22.30 -1.85 -15.79
N THR A 368 -20.99 -1.79 -15.61
CA THR A 368 -20.17 -0.63 -16.01
C THR A 368 -19.02 -1.13 -16.89
N ARG A 369 -18.78 -0.52 -18.06
CA ARG A 369 -17.65 -0.91 -18.93
C ARG A 369 -16.37 -0.19 -18.50
N THR A 370 -15.88 -0.57 -17.32
CA THR A 370 -14.71 0.00 -16.63
C THR A 370 -13.73 -1.10 -16.24
N GLY A 371 -12.56 -0.68 -15.73
CA GLY A 371 -11.54 -1.63 -15.36
C GLY A 371 -10.33 -1.01 -14.70
N TYR A 372 -9.59 -1.85 -13.97
CA TYR A 372 -8.37 -1.48 -13.25
C TYR A 372 -7.14 -2.26 -13.81
N THR A 373 -7.15 -2.53 -15.11
CA THR A 373 -6.16 -3.40 -15.80
C THR A 373 -5.53 -2.77 -17.05
N GLY A 374 -6.14 -1.70 -17.57
CA GLY A 374 -5.83 -1.11 -18.87
C GLY A 374 -6.36 -1.88 -20.08
N GLU A 375 -6.89 -3.09 -19.90
CA GLU A 375 -7.59 -3.82 -20.96
C GLU A 375 -9.04 -3.31 -21.11
N ASP A 376 -9.75 -3.79 -22.13
CA ASP A 376 -11.21 -3.73 -22.13
C ASP A 376 -11.79 -4.65 -21.04
N GLY A 377 -13.01 -4.36 -20.60
CA GLY A 377 -13.65 -5.13 -19.54
C GLY A 377 -14.84 -4.44 -18.90
N PHE A 378 -15.43 -5.15 -17.94
CA PHE A 378 -16.61 -4.74 -17.22
C PHE A 378 -16.45 -4.94 -15.71
N GLU A 379 -17.15 -4.12 -14.95
CA GLU A 379 -17.47 -4.35 -13.54
C GLU A 379 -18.98 -4.60 -13.41
N ILE A 380 -19.33 -5.70 -12.73
CA ILE A 380 -20.67 -6.26 -12.65
C ILE A 380 -21.07 -6.31 -11.18
N SER A 381 -21.94 -5.39 -10.76
CA SER A 381 -22.58 -5.45 -9.44
C SER A 381 -23.79 -6.35 -9.53
N VAL A 382 -23.81 -7.43 -8.76
CA VAL A 382 -24.83 -8.49 -8.75
C VAL A 382 -25.33 -8.69 -7.31
N PRO A 383 -26.60 -9.07 -7.06
CA PRO A 383 -27.03 -9.43 -5.71
C PRO A 383 -26.12 -10.54 -5.14
N SER A 384 -25.70 -10.41 -3.88
CA SER A 384 -24.64 -11.27 -3.31
C SER A 384 -25.00 -12.76 -3.29
N GLU A 385 -26.29 -13.09 -3.19
CA GLU A 385 -26.83 -14.45 -3.28
C GLU A 385 -26.61 -15.11 -4.66
N ASN A 386 -26.49 -14.33 -5.73
CA ASN A 386 -26.28 -14.84 -7.09
C ASN A 386 -24.80 -14.77 -7.54
N ALA A 387 -23.92 -14.18 -6.74
CA ALA A 387 -22.55 -13.86 -7.14
C ALA A 387 -21.71 -15.10 -7.50
N VAL A 388 -21.88 -16.21 -6.76
CA VAL A 388 -21.20 -17.48 -7.02
C VAL A 388 -21.71 -18.16 -8.29
N ASP A 389 -23.01 -18.03 -8.60
CA ASP A 389 -23.59 -18.59 -9.81
C ASP A 389 -23.11 -17.84 -11.06
N LEU A 390 -23.19 -16.50 -11.04
CA LEU A 390 -22.68 -15.66 -12.11
C LEU A 390 -21.16 -15.89 -12.35
N ALA A 391 -20.37 -16.06 -11.28
CA ALA A 391 -18.95 -16.37 -11.42
C ALA A 391 -18.70 -17.72 -12.10
N LYS A 392 -19.49 -18.76 -11.79
CA LYS A 392 -19.43 -20.06 -12.49
C LYS A 392 -19.80 -19.92 -13.97
N ALA A 393 -20.92 -19.25 -14.25
CA ALA A 393 -21.40 -19.03 -15.62
C ALA A 393 -20.35 -18.31 -16.48
N LEU A 394 -19.69 -17.27 -15.94
CA LEU A 394 -18.62 -16.55 -16.63
C LEU A 394 -17.39 -17.43 -16.93
N LEU A 395 -16.97 -18.27 -15.99
CA LEU A 395 -15.85 -19.20 -16.24
C LEU A 395 -16.22 -20.26 -17.28
N GLU A 396 -17.42 -20.82 -17.20
CA GLU A 396 -17.95 -21.82 -18.15
C GLU A 396 -18.06 -21.26 -19.57
N LYS A 397 -18.74 -20.11 -19.75
CA LYS A 397 -18.91 -19.48 -21.07
C LYS A 397 -17.62 -18.98 -21.69
N SER A 398 -16.54 -18.88 -20.91
CA SER A 398 -15.19 -18.59 -21.43
C SER A 398 -14.42 -19.82 -21.93
N GLU A 399 -14.99 -21.02 -21.81
CA GLU A 399 -14.30 -22.30 -22.10
C GLU A 399 -12.99 -22.47 -21.31
N GLY A 400 -12.93 -21.93 -20.08
CA GLY A 400 -11.73 -21.92 -19.23
C GLY A 400 -10.61 -20.96 -19.67
N LYS A 401 -10.86 -20.10 -20.66
CA LYS A 401 -9.88 -19.07 -21.12
C LYS A 401 -9.83 -17.87 -20.18
N VAL A 402 -10.98 -17.47 -19.61
CA VAL A 402 -11.03 -16.52 -18.49
C VAL A 402 -10.68 -17.28 -17.20
N ARG A 403 -9.79 -16.71 -16.39
CA ARG A 403 -9.32 -17.35 -15.15
C ARG A 403 -9.57 -16.49 -13.93
N LEU A 404 -9.87 -17.14 -12.81
CA LEU A 404 -9.90 -16.47 -11.51
C LEU A 404 -8.52 -15.86 -11.22
N THR A 405 -8.51 -14.57 -10.89
CA THR A 405 -7.28 -13.78 -10.79
C THR A 405 -7.25 -13.00 -9.48
N GLY A 406 -6.14 -13.13 -8.75
CA GLY A 406 -5.97 -12.57 -7.41
C GLY A 406 -5.30 -11.19 -7.37
N LEU A 407 -5.19 -10.64 -6.15
CA LEU A 407 -4.66 -9.30 -5.88
C LEU A 407 -3.27 -9.03 -6.47
N GLY A 408 -2.38 -10.04 -6.49
CA GLY A 408 -1.01 -9.84 -6.97
C GLY A 408 -0.94 -9.52 -8.46
N ALA A 409 -1.81 -10.13 -9.27
CA ALA A 409 -1.90 -9.82 -10.70
C ALA A 409 -2.70 -8.52 -10.95
N ARG A 410 -3.70 -8.20 -10.10
CA ARG A 410 -4.38 -6.89 -10.13
C ARG A 410 -3.39 -5.74 -9.96
N ASP A 411 -2.45 -5.83 -9.01
CA ASP A 411 -1.42 -4.81 -8.80
C ASP A 411 -0.41 -4.73 -9.97
N SER A 412 -0.05 -5.86 -10.59
CA SER A 412 0.81 -5.84 -11.79
C SER A 412 0.12 -5.17 -12.99
N LEU A 413 -1.15 -5.50 -13.24
CA LEU A 413 -1.92 -5.00 -14.39
C LEU A 413 -2.19 -3.49 -14.29
N ARG A 414 -2.61 -3.01 -13.11
CA ARG A 414 -2.87 -1.58 -12.86
C ARG A 414 -1.58 -0.74 -12.98
N LEU A 415 -0.45 -1.27 -12.50
CA LEU A 415 0.84 -0.58 -12.53
C LEU A 415 1.33 -0.43 -13.97
N GLU A 416 1.27 -1.51 -14.77
CA GLU A 416 1.51 -1.48 -16.21
C GLU A 416 0.58 -0.50 -16.95
N ALA A 417 -0.69 -0.41 -16.54
CA ALA A 417 -1.69 0.51 -17.08
C ALA A 417 -1.55 1.97 -16.59
N GLY A 418 -0.56 2.30 -15.76
CA GLY A 418 -0.35 3.67 -15.29
C GLY A 418 -1.32 4.16 -14.19
N LEU A 419 -2.15 3.28 -13.64
CA LEU A 419 -3.22 3.59 -12.70
C LEU A 419 -2.70 3.72 -11.25
N CYS A 420 -3.16 4.75 -10.55
CA CYS A 420 -2.78 5.02 -9.17
C CYS A 420 -3.42 4.00 -8.22
N LEU A 421 -2.68 3.59 -7.19
CA LEU A 421 -3.21 2.90 -6.01
C LEU A 421 -3.28 3.89 -4.84
N TYR A 422 -4.47 4.14 -4.29
CA TYR A 422 -4.62 4.95 -3.09
C TYR A 422 -3.88 4.31 -1.89
N GLY A 423 -3.24 5.15 -1.06
CA GLY A 423 -2.36 4.74 0.03
C GLY A 423 -0.91 4.44 -0.40
N ASN A 424 -0.65 4.42 -1.72
CA ASN A 424 0.68 4.26 -2.30
C ASN A 424 1.03 5.46 -3.19
N ASP A 425 0.32 5.62 -4.30
CA ASP A 425 0.59 6.64 -5.31
C ASP A 425 -0.19 7.93 -5.09
N MET A 426 -1.20 7.90 -4.21
CA MET A 426 -2.03 9.04 -3.80
C MET A 426 -2.44 8.90 -2.34
N GLU A 427 -2.53 10.02 -1.62
CA GLU A 427 -2.97 10.08 -0.23
C GLU A 427 -3.33 11.52 0.16
N GLN A 428 -3.75 11.74 1.41
CA GLN A 428 -4.35 12.99 1.91
C GLN A 428 -3.48 14.26 1.83
N HIS A 429 -2.20 14.12 1.49
CA HIS A 429 -1.26 15.23 1.31
C HIS A 429 -0.76 15.40 -0.14
N ILE A 430 -1.28 14.59 -1.07
CA ILE A 430 -0.99 14.63 -2.50
C ILE A 430 -2.23 15.11 -3.24
N THR A 431 -2.08 16.17 -4.03
CA THR A 431 -3.17 16.72 -4.84
C THR A 431 -3.41 15.91 -6.12
N PRO A 432 -4.62 15.99 -6.74
CA PRO A 432 -4.87 15.41 -8.07
C PRO A 432 -3.91 15.93 -9.15
N VAL A 433 -3.38 17.14 -9.03
CA VAL A 433 -2.42 17.72 -9.99
C VAL A 433 -1.03 17.11 -9.83
N GLU A 434 -0.56 16.94 -8.59
CA GLU A 434 0.70 16.23 -8.29
C GLU A 434 0.63 14.78 -8.76
N ALA A 435 -0.51 14.10 -8.54
CA ALA A 435 -0.76 12.72 -8.98
C ALA A 435 -0.89 12.54 -10.50
N GLY A 436 -0.85 13.61 -11.30
CA GLY A 436 -1.06 13.55 -12.74
C GLY A 436 -2.50 13.19 -13.14
N LEU A 437 -3.46 13.39 -12.25
CA LEU A 437 -4.90 13.19 -12.47
C LEU A 437 -5.63 14.49 -12.81
N SER A 438 -4.94 15.52 -13.31
CA SER A 438 -5.56 16.76 -13.79
C SER A 438 -6.67 16.53 -14.82
N TRP A 439 -6.62 15.43 -15.57
CA TRP A 439 -7.65 15.02 -16.52
C TRP A 439 -8.99 14.66 -15.86
N ALA A 440 -9.01 14.21 -14.60
CA ALA A 440 -10.21 13.93 -13.83
C ALA A 440 -10.90 15.21 -13.31
N ILE A 441 -10.18 16.34 -13.27
CA ILE A 441 -10.74 17.65 -12.92
C ILE A 441 -11.51 18.15 -14.15
N GLY A 442 -12.84 18.09 -14.09
CA GLY A 442 -13.72 18.36 -15.23
C GLY A 442 -13.66 19.82 -15.71
N LYS A 443 -13.90 20.05 -17.01
CA LYS A 443 -13.63 21.36 -17.65
C LYS A 443 -14.36 22.51 -16.97
N ARG A 444 -15.64 22.35 -16.64
CA ARG A 444 -16.43 23.34 -15.91
C ARG A 444 -15.87 23.58 -14.50
N ARG A 445 -15.55 22.49 -13.78
CA ARG A 445 -14.96 22.54 -12.42
C ARG A 445 -13.63 23.28 -12.37
N ARG A 446 -12.83 23.28 -13.45
CA ARG A 446 -11.60 24.09 -13.55
C ARG A 446 -11.85 25.60 -13.65
N ALA A 447 -13.03 26.02 -14.11
CA ALA A 447 -13.43 27.42 -14.20
C ALA A 447 -14.18 27.90 -12.94
N GLU A 448 -15.05 27.04 -12.40
CA GLU A 448 -15.96 27.38 -11.29
C GLU A 448 -15.41 27.00 -9.90
N GLY A 449 -14.53 26.00 -9.80
CA GLY A 449 -14.15 25.39 -8.53
C GLY A 449 -15.34 24.71 -7.85
N GLY A 450 -15.66 25.15 -6.63
CA GLY A 450 -16.80 24.66 -5.86
C GLY A 450 -16.62 23.25 -5.28
N PHE A 451 -15.37 22.79 -5.12
CA PHE A 451 -15.01 21.54 -4.42
C PHE A 451 -13.96 21.81 -3.34
N LEU A 452 -13.82 20.90 -2.38
CA LEU A 452 -12.89 21.05 -1.25
C LEU A 452 -11.43 21.25 -1.75
N GLY A 453 -10.77 22.30 -1.25
CA GLY A 453 -9.39 22.62 -1.64
C GLY A 453 -9.20 23.14 -3.07
N ALA A 454 -10.27 23.60 -3.73
CA ALA A 454 -10.21 24.15 -5.09
C ALA A 454 -9.11 25.20 -5.28
N ASP A 455 -8.94 26.17 -4.37
CA ASP A 455 -7.93 27.23 -4.50
C ASP A 455 -6.50 26.70 -4.71
N VAL A 456 -6.13 25.63 -3.99
CA VAL A 456 -4.82 24.98 -4.11
C VAL A 456 -4.69 24.27 -5.46
N ILE A 457 -5.72 23.51 -5.83
CA ILE A 457 -5.75 22.68 -7.04
C ILE A 457 -5.77 23.54 -8.31
N LEU A 458 -6.61 24.57 -8.35
CA LEU A 458 -6.71 25.50 -9.48
C LEU A 458 -5.42 26.30 -9.66
N LYS A 459 -4.80 26.75 -8.56
CA LYS A 459 -3.47 27.38 -8.60
C LYS A 459 -2.40 26.45 -9.18
N GLN A 460 -2.36 25.19 -8.76
CA GLN A 460 -1.43 24.19 -9.30
C GLN A 460 -1.69 23.85 -10.78
N LEU A 461 -2.93 23.97 -11.29
CA LEU A 461 -3.21 23.82 -12.72
C LEU A 461 -2.64 24.97 -13.56
N GLN A 462 -2.55 26.18 -13.00
CA GLN A 462 -2.00 27.37 -13.65
C GLN A 462 -0.47 27.43 -13.53
N GLU A 463 0.08 27.31 -12.32
CA GLU A 463 1.51 27.49 -12.02
C GLU A 463 2.32 26.19 -12.18
N GLY A 464 1.66 25.03 -12.10
CA GLY A 464 2.29 23.72 -12.00
C GLY A 464 2.61 23.32 -10.55
N PRO A 465 2.52 22.01 -10.21
CA PRO A 465 2.86 21.51 -8.88
C PRO A 465 4.38 21.42 -8.66
N LYS A 466 4.77 21.37 -7.37
CA LYS A 466 6.18 21.27 -6.92
C LYS A 466 6.79 19.88 -7.11
N ILE A 467 5.96 18.85 -7.01
CA ILE A 467 6.29 17.45 -7.32
C ILE A 467 5.32 16.90 -8.36
N ARG A 468 5.71 15.86 -9.08
CA ARG A 468 4.86 15.19 -10.07
C ARG A 468 5.07 13.69 -10.02
N ARG A 469 3.97 12.92 -10.07
CA ARG A 469 4.01 11.48 -10.29
C ARG A 469 4.53 11.18 -11.70
N VAL A 470 5.48 10.25 -11.79
CA VAL A 470 6.07 9.77 -13.04
C VAL A 470 6.07 8.25 -13.07
N GLY A 471 6.10 7.68 -14.27
CA GLY A 471 6.49 6.29 -14.49
C GLY A 471 7.99 6.21 -14.77
N LEU A 472 8.63 5.10 -14.40
CA LEU A 472 10.04 4.85 -14.71
C LEU A 472 10.30 3.38 -15.06
N PHE A 473 11.27 3.16 -15.95
CA PHE A 473 11.98 1.88 -16.06
C PHE A 473 13.25 1.93 -15.21
N SER A 474 13.67 0.80 -14.63
CA SER A 474 14.95 0.70 -13.92
C SER A 474 15.71 -0.59 -14.23
N GLN A 475 17.04 -0.51 -14.15
CA GLN A 475 17.92 -1.67 -14.19
C GLN A 475 18.01 -2.37 -12.82
N GLY A 476 18.64 -3.55 -12.80
CA GLY A 476 18.91 -4.28 -11.56
C GLY A 476 17.66 -4.95 -10.94
N PRO A 477 17.60 -5.10 -9.61
CA PRO A 477 16.43 -5.64 -8.92
C PRO A 477 15.22 -4.69 -9.00
N PRO A 478 13.97 -5.20 -8.99
CA PRO A 478 12.79 -4.34 -9.02
C PRO A 478 12.74 -3.37 -7.84
N PRO A 479 12.54 -2.06 -8.08
CA PRO A 479 12.37 -1.08 -7.02
C PRO A 479 11.05 -1.31 -6.31
N ARG A 480 10.95 -0.87 -5.05
CA ARG A 480 9.77 -1.02 -4.20
C ARG A 480 9.34 0.33 -3.65
N SER A 481 8.13 0.40 -3.09
CA SER A 481 7.70 1.59 -2.35
C SER A 481 8.76 2.01 -1.32
N HIS A 482 8.99 3.31 -1.20
CA HIS A 482 10.04 3.97 -0.42
C HIS A 482 11.49 3.78 -0.92
N SER A 483 11.70 3.34 -2.17
CA SER A 483 13.05 3.40 -2.78
C SER A 483 13.39 4.85 -3.14
N GLU A 484 14.54 5.36 -2.69
CA GLU A 484 14.98 6.73 -2.99
C GLU A 484 15.26 6.88 -4.50
N ILE A 485 14.73 7.94 -5.12
CA ILE A 485 15.11 8.39 -6.46
C ILE A 485 16.18 9.47 -6.27
N VAL A 486 17.37 9.24 -6.84
CA VAL A 486 18.53 10.11 -6.67
C VAL A 486 19.08 10.60 -8.00
N SER A 487 19.60 11.82 -8.03
CA SER A 487 20.32 12.36 -9.19
C SER A 487 21.58 11.55 -9.50
N ASN A 488 22.21 11.82 -10.65
CA ASN A 488 23.52 11.26 -10.98
C ASN A 488 24.64 11.67 -9.99
N SER A 489 24.44 12.75 -9.22
CA SER A 489 25.33 13.18 -8.11
C SER A 489 24.94 12.59 -6.74
N GLY A 490 23.89 11.78 -6.65
CA GLY A 490 23.44 11.15 -5.41
C GLY A 490 22.53 12.01 -4.52
N GLU A 491 22.07 13.17 -4.98
CA GLU A 491 21.07 13.99 -4.28
C GLU A 491 19.69 13.31 -4.37
N ASN A 492 18.95 13.21 -3.26
CA ASN A 492 17.56 12.75 -3.30
C ASN A 492 16.66 13.78 -4.01
N ILE A 493 16.01 13.33 -5.07
CA ILE A 493 15.13 14.11 -5.95
C ILE A 493 13.69 13.60 -5.97
N GLY A 494 13.39 12.51 -5.24
CA GLY A 494 12.12 11.82 -5.29
C GLY A 494 12.08 10.48 -4.55
N GLU A 495 10.93 9.83 -4.60
CA GLU A 495 10.66 8.54 -3.96
C GLU A 495 9.73 7.67 -4.82
N VAL A 496 10.02 6.36 -4.89
CA VAL A 496 9.16 5.36 -5.53
C VAL A 496 7.96 5.04 -4.63
N THR A 497 6.75 5.06 -5.19
CA THR A 497 5.48 4.77 -4.48
C THR A 497 4.96 3.36 -4.74
N SER A 498 5.15 2.86 -5.96
CA SER A 498 4.77 1.52 -6.41
C SER A 498 5.84 0.97 -7.34
N GLY A 499 6.18 -0.32 -7.27
CA GLY A 499 7.24 -0.87 -8.12
C GLY A 499 7.32 -2.39 -8.15
N GLY A 500 7.62 -2.93 -9.32
CA GLY A 500 7.65 -4.36 -9.59
C GLY A 500 8.25 -4.72 -10.95
N PHE A 501 8.24 -6.02 -11.25
CA PHE A 501 8.63 -6.53 -12.57
C PHE A 501 7.37 -6.67 -13.42
N SER A 502 7.36 -6.06 -14.61
CA SER A 502 6.31 -6.21 -15.62
C SER A 502 6.50 -7.53 -16.38
N PRO A 503 5.57 -8.50 -16.27
CA PRO A 503 5.62 -9.73 -17.06
C PRO A 503 5.49 -9.45 -18.57
N CYS A 504 4.69 -8.44 -18.94
CA CYS A 504 4.38 -8.12 -20.32
C CYS A 504 5.54 -7.41 -21.05
N LEU A 505 6.27 -6.53 -20.36
CA LEU A 505 7.41 -5.78 -20.91
C LEU A 505 8.76 -6.44 -20.63
N LYS A 506 8.81 -7.44 -19.73
CA LYS A 506 10.02 -8.09 -19.21
C LYS A 506 11.04 -7.09 -18.63
N LYS A 507 10.54 -6.04 -17.97
CA LYS A 507 11.30 -4.92 -17.40
C LYS A 507 10.83 -4.60 -15.98
N ASN A 508 11.69 -3.99 -15.17
CA ASN A 508 11.22 -3.36 -13.93
C ASN A 508 10.50 -2.07 -14.26
N ILE A 509 9.31 -1.87 -13.70
CA ILE A 509 8.54 -0.64 -13.78
C ILE A 509 8.25 -0.12 -12.38
N ALA A 510 8.16 1.20 -12.25
CA ALA A 510 7.76 1.84 -11.00
C ALA A 510 6.99 3.15 -11.26
N MET A 511 6.17 3.53 -10.29
CA MET A 511 5.69 4.90 -10.12
C MET A 511 6.45 5.55 -8.98
N GLY A 512 6.62 6.87 -9.06
CA GLY A 512 7.18 7.66 -7.97
C GLY A 512 6.96 9.14 -8.19
N TYR A 513 7.27 9.93 -7.17
CA TYR A 513 7.23 11.40 -7.24
C TYR A 513 8.63 11.95 -7.44
N VAL A 514 8.78 12.89 -8.36
CA VAL A 514 10.02 13.66 -8.57
C VAL A 514 9.75 15.16 -8.48
N LYS A 515 10.78 15.94 -8.13
CA LYS A 515 10.74 17.42 -8.19
C LYS A 515 10.30 17.89 -9.59
N SER A 516 9.52 18.97 -9.64
CA SER A 516 9.11 19.59 -10.90
C SER A 516 10.32 19.96 -11.77
N GLY A 517 10.16 19.94 -13.08
CA GLY A 517 11.27 19.96 -14.05
C GLY A 517 11.85 18.58 -14.40
N LEU A 518 11.91 17.62 -13.47
CA LEU A 518 12.52 16.28 -13.69
C LEU A 518 11.55 15.21 -14.22
N HIS A 519 10.37 15.61 -14.68
CA HIS A 519 9.23 14.73 -14.98
C HIS A 519 9.04 14.43 -16.47
N LYS A 520 9.92 14.95 -17.34
CA LYS A 520 9.84 14.73 -18.79
C LYS A 520 10.30 13.30 -19.12
N ALA A 521 9.60 12.62 -20.03
CA ALA A 521 10.04 11.32 -20.53
C ALA A 521 11.45 11.40 -21.12
N GLY A 522 12.29 10.40 -20.86
CA GLY A 522 13.71 10.41 -21.18
C GLY A 522 14.61 11.07 -20.13
N THR A 523 14.08 11.66 -19.05
CA THR A 523 14.92 12.15 -17.94
C THR A 523 15.56 10.97 -17.22
N GLU A 524 16.89 10.98 -17.13
CA GLU A 524 17.69 9.93 -16.47
C GLU A 524 18.00 10.26 -15.02
N PHE A 525 17.98 9.24 -14.17
CA PHE A 525 18.37 9.30 -12.76
C PHE A 525 18.76 7.90 -12.26
N LYS A 526 18.98 7.75 -10.95
CA LYS A 526 19.20 6.44 -10.32
C LYS A 526 18.13 6.16 -9.28
N VAL A 527 17.82 4.89 -9.05
CA VAL A 527 16.97 4.43 -7.94
C VAL A 527 17.80 3.57 -6.99
N VAL A 528 17.70 3.85 -5.69
CA VAL A 528 18.43 3.12 -4.65
C VAL A 528 17.62 1.89 -4.24
N VAL A 529 18.11 0.71 -4.61
CA VAL A 529 17.49 -0.58 -4.27
C VAL A 529 18.47 -1.41 -3.45
N ARG A 530 18.10 -1.71 -2.19
CA ARG A 530 18.95 -2.49 -1.24
C ARG A 530 20.36 -1.90 -1.08
N GLY A 531 20.44 -0.60 -0.84
CA GLY A 531 21.70 0.13 -0.64
C GLY A 531 22.52 0.39 -1.90
N LYS A 532 22.07 -0.04 -3.09
CA LYS A 532 22.78 0.15 -4.36
C LYS A 532 21.97 0.98 -5.34
N SER A 533 22.64 1.93 -6.00
CA SER A 533 22.04 2.78 -7.03
C SER A 533 22.05 2.09 -8.38
N TYR A 534 20.88 1.99 -9.02
CA TYR A 534 20.70 1.45 -10.37
C TYR A 534 20.12 2.50 -11.31
N ASP A 535 20.55 2.50 -12.57
CA ASP A 535 20.09 3.46 -13.56
C ASP A 535 18.60 3.28 -13.85
N ALA A 536 17.91 4.41 -14.01
CA ALA A 536 16.50 4.49 -14.29
C ALA A 536 16.16 5.69 -15.16
N VAL A 537 15.06 5.59 -15.90
CA VAL A 537 14.64 6.62 -16.87
C VAL A 537 13.14 6.86 -16.79
N VAL A 538 12.73 8.13 -16.76
CA VAL A 538 11.32 8.52 -16.81
C VAL A 538 10.70 8.02 -18.11
N THR A 539 9.60 7.30 -17.97
CA THR A 539 8.85 6.68 -19.05
C THR A 539 7.41 7.18 -19.04
N LYS A 540 6.85 7.41 -20.23
CA LYS A 540 5.44 7.77 -20.39
C LYS A 540 4.55 6.63 -19.89
N MET A 541 3.55 6.97 -19.08
CA MET A 541 2.47 6.06 -18.71
C MET A 541 1.28 6.23 -19.66
N PRO A 542 0.49 5.16 -19.93
CA PRO A 542 0.65 3.79 -19.44
C PRO A 542 1.90 3.10 -20.04
N PHE A 543 2.50 2.15 -19.31
CA PHE A 543 3.69 1.43 -19.79
C PHE A 543 3.33 0.38 -20.85
N VAL A 544 2.16 -0.25 -20.69
CA VAL A 544 1.53 -1.11 -21.69
C VAL A 544 0.34 -0.33 -22.28
N PRO A 545 0.21 -0.17 -23.60
CA PRO A 545 -0.91 0.54 -24.21
C PRO A 545 -2.27 -0.03 -23.78
N THR A 546 -3.19 0.86 -23.38
CA THR A 546 -4.55 0.50 -22.96
C THR A 546 -5.43 0.11 -24.14
N LYS A 547 -6.33 -0.85 -23.95
CA LYS A 547 -7.28 -1.35 -24.98
C LYS A 547 -8.75 -1.02 -24.69
N TYR A 548 -9.03 0.07 -23.98
CA TYR A 548 -10.40 0.50 -23.67
C TYR A 548 -11.26 0.62 -24.94
N TYR A 549 -12.43 -0.01 -24.95
CA TYR A 549 -13.36 0.03 -26.08
C TYR A 549 -14.02 1.41 -26.21
N LYS A 550 -13.84 2.09 -27.34
CA LYS A 550 -14.30 3.47 -27.55
C LYS A 550 -15.00 3.59 -28.91
N PRO A 551 -15.85 4.61 -29.12
CA PRO A 551 -16.35 4.94 -30.45
C PRO A 551 -15.17 5.15 -31.42
N SER A 552 -15.34 4.65 -32.65
CA SER A 552 -14.41 4.77 -33.77
C SER A 552 -14.28 6.20 -34.28
#